data_AF-A0A672RFL1-F1
#
_entry.id   AF-A0A672RFL1-F1
#
_cell.length_a   1.000
_cell.length_b   1.000
_cell.length_c   1.000
_cell.angle_alpha   90.00
_cell.angle_beta   90.00
_cell.angle_gamma   90.00
#
_symmetry.space_group_name_H-M   'P 1'
#
loop_
_entity.id
_entity.type
_entity.pdbx_description
1 polymer ?
#
loop_
_entity_poly.entity_id
_entity_poly.type
_entity_poly.pdbx_seq_one_letter_code
_entity_poly.pdbx_strand_id
1 'polypeptide(L)'
;LLIFSVFGLVLIIVDIVLVIVDLSLSNDSGDVRSALEAISLVISFFFLIDVLLRVYVEGFKVYFSSKLNIIDACIVVVTLVVTMIYAFSDLSGASLIPRVVTFLRSLRILILVRIFRLASQKKELEKVTRRMVSENKRRYQKDGFDLDLTYVTERVIAMSFPSSGKQALYRNPIREVARFLDTKHLDHYKVFNLCSEKGYDPKFFHYRVERIMIDDHNVPSLEDMLRYTTCVREWMAADSRNVIAIHCKGGKGRTGTMVCTWLIDNDQFESAQSRYVSYYEIMKNQYNLQLPPQKSLKIKSIRIHSIAGKTKDLIYAQSACNTPKRKENFKSHHMTPLNEVHCCLNSLFFLSVQGLPKGYEDCPFYFWFNTSFVENNRLYLSREELDNPHKSKTWDIYKEDFGVTLSFTDP
;
A
#
# COMPACT_ATOMS: atom_id res chain seq x y z
N LEU A 1 -14.84 -15.23 9.46
CA LEU A 1 -15.68 -14.18 8.83
C LEU A 1 -16.01 -14.52 7.37
N LEU A 2 -15.03 -14.59 6.46
CA LEU A 2 -15.29 -14.78 5.02
C LEU A 2 -16.02 -16.10 4.67
N ILE A 3 -15.64 -17.22 5.29
CA ILE A 3 -16.33 -18.52 5.14
C ILE A 3 -17.78 -18.44 5.63
N PHE A 4 -18.00 -17.77 6.77
CA PHE A 4 -19.33 -17.59 7.35
C PHE A 4 -20.23 -16.72 6.47
N SER A 5 -19.67 -15.70 5.81
CA SER A 5 -20.38 -14.85 4.85
C SER A 5 -20.78 -15.60 3.57
N VAL A 6 -19.90 -16.44 3.04
CA VAL A 6 -20.20 -17.26 1.84
C VAL A 6 -21.25 -18.33 2.18
N PHE A 7 -21.10 -19.01 3.31
CA PHE A 7 -22.08 -19.99 3.78
C PHE A 7 -23.45 -19.36 4.04
N GLY A 8 -23.48 -18.18 4.68
CA GLY A 8 -24.71 -17.40 4.85
C GLY A 8 -25.39 -17.04 3.54
N LEU A 9 -24.63 -16.69 2.49
CA LEU A 9 -25.18 -16.41 1.16
C LEU A 9 -25.81 -17.66 0.53
N VAL A 10 -25.17 -18.82 0.66
CA VAL A 10 -25.71 -20.10 0.18
C VAL A 10 -27.02 -20.41 0.89
N LEU A 11 -27.11 -20.22 2.21
CA LEU A 11 -28.34 -20.46 2.95
C LEU A 11 -29.48 -19.51 2.57
N ILE A 12 -29.18 -18.26 2.21
CA ILE A 12 -30.20 -17.35 1.66
C ILE A 12 -30.77 -17.90 0.35
N ILE A 13 -29.91 -18.39 -0.55
CA ILE A 13 -30.35 -18.97 -1.82
C ILE A 13 -31.18 -20.23 -1.58
N VAL A 14 -30.73 -21.11 -0.68
CA VAL A 14 -31.48 -22.32 -0.30
C VAL A 14 -32.85 -21.95 0.27
N ASP A 15 -32.93 -20.98 1.19
CA ASP A 15 -34.21 -20.54 1.76
C ASP A 15 -35.19 -20.02 0.70
N ILE A 16 -34.70 -19.22 -0.26
CA ILE A 16 -35.52 -18.75 -1.39
C ILE A 16 -36.03 -19.93 -2.23
N VAL A 17 -35.17 -20.92 -2.51
CA VAL A 17 -35.58 -22.13 -3.25
C VAL A 17 -36.64 -22.91 -2.47
N LEU A 18 -36.47 -23.08 -1.15
CA LEU A 18 -37.46 -23.75 -0.31
C LEU A 18 -38.82 -23.06 -0.36
N VAL A 19 -38.85 -21.73 -0.36
CA VAL A 19 -40.09 -20.94 -0.50
C VAL A 19 -40.75 -21.15 -1.86
N ILE A 20 -39.97 -21.13 -2.94
CA ILE A 20 -40.48 -21.36 -4.30
C ILE A 20 -41.07 -22.78 -4.41
N VAL A 21 -40.35 -23.79 -3.90
CA VAL A 21 -40.81 -25.18 -3.90
C VAL A 21 -42.09 -25.32 -3.10
N ASP A 22 -42.16 -24.80 -1.86
CA ASP A 22 -43.35 -24.82 -1.00
C ASP A 22 -44.56 -24.09 -1.62
N LEU A 23 -44.35 -23.05 -2.44
CA LEU A 23 -45.43 -22.39 -3.20
C LEU A 23 -45.90 -23.17 -4.43
N SER A 24 -45.06 -24.07 -4.97
CA SER A 24 -45.36 -24.86 -6.17
C SER A 24 -45.99 -26.23 -5.90
N LEU A 25 -45.96 -26.70 -4.65
CA LEU A 25 -46.51 -27.99 -4.24
C LEU A 25 -48.04 -27.96 -4.19
N SER A 26 -48.68 -28.99 -4.75
CA SER A 26 -50.12 -29.28 -4.63
C SER A 26 -50.46 -29.85 -3.24
N ASN A 27 -51.71 -29.69 -2.80
CA ASN A 27 -52.17 -29.97 -1.42
C ASN A 27 -51.95 -31.41 -0.88
N ASP A 28 -51.58 -32.39 -1.70
CA ASP A 28 -51.41 -33.80 -1.29
C ASP A 28 -50.01 -34.17 -0.76
N SER A 29 -49.07 -33.23 -0.63
CA SER A 29 -47.68 -33.52 -0.23
C SER A 29 -47.34 -33.11 1.21
N GLY A 30 -48.10 -33.61 2.19
CA GLY A 30 -47.94 -33.26 3.61
C GLY A 30 -46.54 -33.54 4.18
N ASP A 31 -46.00 -34.74 3.97
CA ASP A 31 -44.68 -35.14 4.51
C ASP A 31 -43.53 -34.29 3.96
N VAL A 32 -43.60 -33.93 2.67
CA VAL A 32 -42.62 -33.08 2.01
C VAL A 32 -42.64 -31.67 2.61
N ARG A 33 -43.83 -31.14 2.91
CA ARG A 33 -44.00 -29.81 3.48
C ARG A 33 -43.45 -29.73 4.90
N SER A 34 -43.71 -30.73 5.74
CA SER A 34 -43.12 -30.85 7.07
C SER A 34 -41.59 -30.87 7.03
N ALA A 35 -41.00 -31.57 6.06
CA ALA A 35 -39.55 -31.57 5.86
C ALA A 35 -38.99 -30.20 5.43
N LEU A 36 -39.68 -29.49 4.52
CA LEU A 36 -39.29 -28.15 4.08
C LEU A 36 -39.38 -27.11 5.22
N GLU A 37 -40.38 -27.24 6.09
CA GLU A 37 -40.56 -26.39 7.27
C GLU A 37 -39.46 -26.63 8.31
N ALA A 38 -39.10 -27.89 8.57
CA ALA A 38 -37.99 -28.23 9.46
C ALA A 38 -36.66 -27.65 8.96
N ILE A 39 -36.37 -27.76 7.66
CA ILE A 39 -35.16 -27.19 7.06
C ILE A 39 -35.18 -25.65 7.17
N SER A 40 -36.33 -25.02 6.87
CA SER A 40 -36.51 -23.56 7.01
C SER A 40 -36.27 -23.08 8.45
N LEU A 41 -36.71 -23.85 9.44
CA LEU A 41 -36.52 -23.56 10.85
C LEU A 41 -35.04 -23.61 11.24
N VAL A 42 -34.31 -24.64 10.78
CA VAL A 42 -32.86 -24.77 10.99
C VAL A 42 -32.11 -23.58 10.39
N ILE A 43 -32.46 -23.17 9.17
CA ILE A 43 -31.87 -22.00 8.51
C ILE A 43 -32.16 -20.71 9.30
N SER A 44 -33.39 -20.54 9.79
CA SER A 44 -33.79 -19.39 10.60
C SER A 44 -33.00 -19.29 11.93
N PHE A 45 -32.76 -20.42 12.59
CA PHE A 45 -31.93 -20.48 13.80
C PHE A 45 -30.46 -20.18 13.51
N PHE A 46 -29.90 -20.71 12.42
CA PHE A 46 -28.54 -20.36 12.01
C PHE A 46 -28.38 -18.85 11.86
N PHE A 47 -29.36 -18.22 11.23
CA PHE A 47 -29.39 -16.79 11.01
C PHE A 47 -29.53 -15.95 12.29
N LEU A 48 -30.30 -16.42 13.27
CA LEU A 48 -30.33 -15.83 14.61
C LEU A 48 -28.96 -15.91 15.27
N ILE A 49 -28.34 -17.08 15.26
CA ILE A 49 -26.99 -17.29 15.84
C ILE A 49 -25.96 -16.37 15.16
N ASP A 50 -26.00 -16.22 13.84
CA ASP A 50 -25.14 -15.29 13.09
C ASP A 50 -25.32 -13.83 13.54
N VAL A 51 -26.55 -13.38 13.77
CA VAL A 51 -26.82 -12.05 14.34
C VAL A 51 -26.27 -11.93 15.76
N LEU A 52 -26.55 -12.89 16.64
CA LEU A 52 -26.10 -12.88 18.04
C LEU A 52 -24.57 -12.89 18.17
N LEU A 53 -23.89 -13.73 17.39
CA LEU A 53 -22.42 -13.77 17.35
C LEU A 53 -21.84 -12.43 16.90
N ARG A 54 -22.46 -11.76 15.93
CA ARG A 54 -22.01 -10.43 15.48
C ARG A 54 -22.27 -9.34 16.53
N VAL A 55 -23.41 -9.37 17.22
CA VAL A 55 -23.67 -8.48 18.36
C VAL A 55 -22.64 -8.68 19.47
N TYR A 56 -22.26 -9.93 19.74
CA TYR A 56 -21.23 -10.28 20.72
C TYR A 56 -19.83 -9.76 20.30
N VAL A 57 -19.45 -9.97 19.03
CA VAL A 57 -18.12 -9.59 18.51
C VAL A 57 -17.99 -8.07 18.31
N GLU A 58 -18.98 -7.41 17.73
CA GLU A 58 -18.95 -5.96 17.45
C GLU A 58 -19.28 -5.12 18.70
N GLY A 59 -19.98 -5.71 19.67
CA GLY A 59 -20.51 -5.04 20.86
C GLY A 59 -21.89 -4.40 20.60
N PHE A 60 -22.79 -4.51 21.57
CA PHE A 60 -24.21 -4.14 21.44
C PHE A 60 -24.43 -2.71 20.93
N LYS A 61 -23.79 -1.71 21.54
CA LYS A 61 -23.96 -0.30 21.16
C LYS A 61 -23.47 -0.02 19.72
N VAL A 62 -22.36 -0.62 19.32
CA VAL A 62 -21.76 -0.42 17.99
C VAL A 62 -22.62 -1.09 16.92
N TYR A 63 -23.03 -2.33 17.16
CA TYR A 63 -23.87 -3.08 16.22
C TYR A 63 -25.16 -2.34 15.88
N PHE A 64 -25.88 -1.87 16.90
CA PHE A 64 -27.17 -1.19 16.75
C PHE A 64 -27.04 0.31 16.39
N SER A 65 -25.85 0.83 16.15
CA SER A 65 -25.67 2.18 15.58
C SER A 65 -25.90 2.21 14.06
N SER A 66 -25.80 1.05 13.39
CA SER A 66 -25.99 0.93 11.94
C SER A 66 -27.44 0.61 11.56
N LYS A 67 -28.07 1.50 10.77
CA LYS A 67 -29.46 1.30 10.29
C LYS A 67 -29.67 -0.05 9.59
N LEU A 68 -28.69 -0.50 8.80
CA LEU A 68 -28.78 -1.78 8.07
C LEU A 68 -28.67 -2.99 9.01
N ASN A 69 -27.89 -2.89 10.09
CA ASN A 69 -27.78 -3.95 11.10
C ASN A 69 -29.09 -4.07 11.89
N ILE A 70 -29.72 -2.95 12.24
CA ILE A 70 -31.04 -2.93 12.92
C ILE A 70 -32.08 -3.64 12.05
N ILE A 71 -32.17 -3.24 10.77
CA ILE A 71 -33.14 -3.83 9.83
C ILE A 71 -32.90 -5.34 9.67
N ASP A 72 -31.64 -5.78 9.51
CA ASP A 72 -31.30 -7.20 9.42
C ASP A 72 -31.71 -7.98 10.67
N ALA A 73 -31.40 -7.47 11.86
CA ALA A 73 -31.79 -8.11 13.13
C ALA A 73 -33.31 -8.22 13.25
N CYS A 74 -34.06 -7.18 12.91
CA CYS A 74 -35.52 -7.20 12.89
C CYS A 74 -36.06 -8.25 11.93
N ILE A 75 -35.53 -8.31 10.70
CA ILE A 75 -35.96 -9.29 9.69
C ILE A 75 -35.72 -10.71 10.22
N VAL A 76 -34.54 -11.01 10.75
CA VAL A 76 -34.21 -12.34 11.28
C VAL A 76 -35.18 -12.76 12.39
N VAL A 77 -35.46 -11.88 13.34
CA VAL A 77 -36.40 -12.16 14.43
C VAL A 77 -37.81 -12.38 13.89
N VAL A 78 -38.29 -11.51 13.00
CA VAL A 78 -39.64 -11.64 12.42
C VAL A 78 -39.76 -12.93 11.60
N THR A 79 -38.78 -13.25 10.76
CA THR A 79 -38.77 -14.50 9.97
C THR A 79 -38.73 -15.75 10.84
N LEU A 80 -38.00 -15.72 11.96
CA LEU A 80 -37.97 -16.84 12.90
C LEU A 80 -39.31 -17.00 13.60
N VAL A 81 -39.92 -15.92 14.10
CA VAL A 81 -41.24 -15.98 14.75
C VAL A 81 -42.28 -16.52 13.79
N VAL A 82 -42.30 -16.03 12.55
CA VAL A 82 -43.19 -16.51 11.50
C VAL A 82 -42.97 -18.01 11.24
N THR A 83 -41.70 -18.45 11.11
CA THR A 83 -41.37 -19.86 10.84
C THR A 83 -41.68 -20.78 12.02
N MET A 84 -41.50 -20.31 13.26
CA MET A 84 -41.92 -21.02 14.47
C MET A 84 -43.43 -21.14 14.56
N ILE A 85 -44.17 -20.07 14.28
CA ILE A 85 -45.63 -20.13 14.23
C ILE A 85 -46.02 -21.25 13.26
N TYR A 86 -45.48 -21.33 12.04
CA TYR A 86 -45.82 -22.44 11.13
C TYR A 86 -45.46 -23.83 11.68
N ALA A 87 -44.20 -24.03 12.07
CA ALA A 87 -43.72 -25.34 12.50
C ALA A 87 -44.44 -25.88 13.75
N PHE A 88 -45.05 -25.00 14.56
CA PHE A 88 -45.73 -25.37 15.80
C PHE A 88 -47.26 -25.12 15.79
N SER A 89 -47.81 -24.41 14.79
CA SER A 89 -49.27 -24.16 14.68
C SER A 89 -50.06 -25.41 14.34
N ASP A 90 -49.44 -26.41 13.70
CA ASP A 90 -50.08 -27.71 13.47
C ASP A 90 -50.44 -28.44 14.78
N LEU A 91 -49.89 -28.02 15.93
CA LEU A 91 -50.18 -28.59 17.24
C LEU A 91 -51.37 -27.92 17.96
N SER A 92 -51.82 -26.75 17.49
CA SER A 92 -52.92 -25.99 18.08
C SER A 92 -53.80 -25.43 16.97
N GLY A 93 -54.93 -26.08 16.69
CA GLY A 93 -55.85 -25.79 15.60
C GLY A 93 -56.35 -24.35 15.53
N ALA A 94 -55.48 -23.44 15.09
CA ALA A 94 -55.74 -22.05 14.85
C ALA A 94 -55.94 -21.85 13.35
N SER A 95 -57.19 -21.66 12.96
CA SER A 95 -57.61 -21.27 11.61
C SER A 95 -57.12 -19.85 11.28
N LEU A 96 -55.81 -19.67 11.11
CA LEU A 96 -55.29 -18.45 10.51
C LEU A 96 -55.63 -18.44 9.02
N ILE A 97 -56.28 -17.34 8.60
CA ILE A 97 -56.81 -17.08 7.26
C ILE A 97 -55.73 -17.39 6.20
N PRO A 98 -56.02 -18.18 5.14
CA PRO A 98 -55.06 -18.50 4.07
C PRO A 98 -54.33 -17.29 3.50
N ARG A 99 -54.99 -16.13 3.48
CA ARG A 99 -54.43 -14.84 3.05
C ARG A 99 -53.28 -14.34 3.94
N VAL A 100 -53.38 -14.51 5.26
CA VAL A 100 -52.30 -14.16 6.19
C VAL A 100 -51.12 -15.09 5.97
N VAL A 101 -51.38 -16.36 5.67
CA VAL A 101 -50.33 -17.34 5.40
C VAL A 101 -49.54 -17.01 4.13
N THR A 102 -50.23 -16.71 3.03
CA THR A 102 -49.59 -16.27 1.80
C THR A 102 -48.82 -14.95 1.99
N PHE A 103 -49.36 -14.02 2.79
CA PHE A 103 -48.69 -12.75 3.11
C PHE A 103 -47.41 -12.96 3.92
N LEU A 104 -47.44 -13.77 4.98
CA LEU A 104 -46.26 -14.07 5.80
C LEU A 104 -45.18 -14.85 5.02
N ARG A 105 -45.57 -15.70 4.05
CA ARG A 105 -44.63 -16.35 3.11
C ARG A 105 -43.91 -15.32 2.23
N SER A 106 -44.63 -14.32 1.74
CA SER A 106 -44.02 -13.25 0.93
C SER A 106 -43.01 -12.42 1.71
N LEU A 107 -43.13 -12.34 3.04
CA LEU A 107 -42.20 -11.62 3.91
C LEU A 107 -40.78 -12.22 3.90
N ARG A 108 -40.61 -13.48 3.50
CA ARG A 108 -39.27 -14.10 3.34
C ARG A 108 -38.44 -13.44 2.25
N ILE A 109 -39.04 -12.70 1.30
CA ILE A 109 -38.28 -11.88 0.34
C ILE A 109 -37.41 -10.82 1.03
N LEU A 110 -37.76 -10.41 2.26
CA LEU A 110 -36.97 -9.47 3.05
C LEU A 110 -35.59 -10.04 3.42
N ILE A 111 -35.38 -11.36 3.35
CA ILE A 111 -34.06 -11.99 3.51
C ILE A 111 -33.08 -11.49 2.43
N LEU A 112 -33.55 -11.00 1.28
CA LEU A 112 -32.70 -10.34 0.28
C LEU A 112 -32.01 -9.07 0.83
N VAL A 113 -32.59 -8.39 1.83
CA VAL A 113 -31.94 -7.27 2.53
C VAL A 113 -30.60 -7.70 3.14
N ARG A 114 -30.43 -8.97 3.50
CA ARG A 114 -29.16 -9.52 3.99
C ARG A 114 -28.08 -9.55 2.93
N ILE A 115 -28.45 -9.79 1.66
CA ILE A 115 -27.52 -9.70 0.53
C ILE A 115 -27.01 -8.26 0.41
N PHE A 116 -27.91 -7.27 0.51
CA PHE A 116 -27.53 -5.86 0.52
C PHE A 116 -26.63 -5.49 1.71
N ARG A 117 -26.91 -6.02 2.91
CA ARG A 117 -26.04 -5.84 4.09
C ARG A 117 -24.65 -6.44 3.87
N LEU A 118 -24.57 -7.69 3.41
CA LEU A 118 -23.30 -8.38 3.11
C LEU A 118 -22.50 -7.63 2.03
N ALA A 119 -23.18 -7.12 1.00
CA ALA A 119 -22.58 -6.29 -0.03
C ALA A 119 -22.07 -4.95 0.53
N SER A 120 -22.79 -4.34 1.47
CA SER A 120 -22.34 -3.14 2.19
C SER A 120 -21.12 -3.42 3.06
N GLN A 121 -21.06 -4.57 3.74
CA GLN A 121 -19.91 -4.98 4.55
C GLN A 121 -18.66 -5.18 3.71
N LYS A 122 -18.78 -5.67 2.47
CA LYS A 122 -17.65 -5.77 1.53
C LYS A 122 -17.01 -4.41 1.26
N LYS A 123 -17.84 -3.37 1.02
CA LYS A 123 -17.34 -1.99 0.79
C LYS A 123 -16.61 -1.43 2.01
N GLU A 124 -17.13 -1.68 3.21
CA GLU A 124 -16.47 -1.26 4.45
C GLU A 124 -15.16 -2.02 4.69
N LEU A 125 -15.12 -3.32 4.40
CA LEU A 125 -13.89 -4.12 4.48
C LEU A 125 -12.80 -3.62 3.52
N GLU A 126 -13.16 -3.25 2.30
CA GLU A 126 -12.24 -2.62 1.34
C GLU A 126 -11.67 -1.31 1.89
N LYS A 127 -12.53 -0.43 2.45
CA LYS A 127 -12.08 0.83 3.08
C LYS A 127 -11.12 0.58 4.26
N VAL A 128 -11.46 -0.36 5.14
CA VAL A 128 -10.64 -0.71 6.30
C VAL A 128 -9.29 -1.29 5.85
N THR A 129 -9.30 -2.16 4.84
CA THR A 129 -8.06 -2.75 4.30
C THR A 129 -7.14 -1.68 3.71
N ARG A 130 -7.68 -0.72 2.96
CA ARG A 130 -6.90 0.42 2.44
C ARG A 130 -6.31 1.28 3.57
N ARG A 131 -7.07 1.52 4.63
CA ARG A 131 -6.61 2.28 5.80
C ARG A 131 -5.45 1.59 6.51
N MET A 132 -5.54 0.27 6.70
CA MET A 132 -4.47 -0.52 7.32
C MET A 132 -3.17 -0.45 6.50
N VAL A 133 -3.25 -0.50 5.16
CA VAL A 133 -2.06 -0.46 4.29
C VAL A 133 -1.45 0.94 4.17
N SER A 134 -2.24 2.00 4.31
CA SER A 134 -1.71 3.37 4.34
C SER A 134 -0.96 3.69 5.64
N GLU A 135 -1.18 2.95 6.73
CA GLU A 135 -0.58 3.21 8.04
C GLU A 135 -0.73 4.70 8.43
N ASN A 136 0.38 5.38 8.71
CA ASN A 136 0.45 6.74 9.21
C ASN A 136 0.41 7.82 8.09
N LYS A 137 0.11 7.44 6.84
CA LYS A 137 0.10 8.39 5.72
C LYS A 137 -1.13 9.30 5.78
N ARG A 138 -0.95 10.55 5.35
CA ARG A 138 -2.07 11.48 5.12
C ARG A 138 -2.87 10.97 3.91
N ARG A 139 -4.16 10.70 4.12
CA ARG A 139 -5.11 10.30 3.07
C ARG A 139 -5.98 11.48 2.66
N TYR A 140 -6.34 11.55 1.38
CA TYR A 140 -7.33 12.49 0.89
C TYR A 140 -8.73 11.91 1.14
N GLN A 141 -9.47 12.52 2.06
CA GLN A 141 -10.82 12.11 2.48
C GLN A 141 -11.82 13.28 2.38
N LYS A 142 -11.97 13.83 1.17
CA LYS A 142 -12.86 14.97 0.87
C LYS A 142 -13.61 14.73 -0.43
N ASP A 143 -14.73 15.42 -0.63
CA ASP A 143 -15.49 15.45 -1.90
C ASP A 143 -15.86 14.06 -2.46
N GLY A 144 -16.13 13.10 -1.57
CA GLY A 144 -16.47 11.73 -1.95
C GLY A 144 -15.30 10.87 -2.43
N PHE A 145 -14.06 11.27 -2.14
CA PHE A 145 -12.84 10.50 -2.41
C PHE A 145 -12.21 9.99 -1.10
N ASP A 146 -11.69 8.76 -1.11
CA ASP A 146 -10.82 8.21 -0.06
C ASP A 146 -9.59 7.55 -0.70
N LEU A 147 -8.53 8.34 -0.89
CA LEU A 147 -7.32 7.95 -1.62
C LEU A 147 -6.07 8.16 -0.75
N ASP A 148 -5.11 7.24 -0.86
CA ASP A 148 -3.73 7.43 -0.37
C ASP A 148 -3.02 8.41 -1.31
N LEU A 149 -3.32 9.69 -1.12
CA LEU A 149 -2.98 10.83 -1.95
C LEU A 149 -2.87 12.05 -1.05
N THR A 150 -1.85 12.87 -1.25
CA THR A 150 -1.59 14.10 -0.50
C THR A 150 -1.14 15.20 -1.45
N TYR A 151 -1.72 16.39 -1.32
CA TYR A 151 -1.14 17.60 -1.88
C TYR A 151 0.05 18.02 -1.02
N VAL A 152 1.25 17.93 -1.58
CA VAL A 152 2.47 18.47 -0.95
C VAL A 152 2.45 19.99 -1.06
N THR A 153 2.06 20.49 -2.23
CA THR A 153 1.68 21.88 -2.50
C THR A 153 0.38 21.88 -3.31
N GLU A 154 -0.16 23.05 -3.63
CA GLU A 154 -1.37 23.15 -4.46
C GLU A 154 -1.23 22.51 -5.84
N ARG A 155 0.00 22.46 -6.38
CA ARG A 155 0.30 21.94 -7.73
C ARG A 155 1.14 20.66 -7.75
N VAL A 156 1.50 20.11 -6.58
CA VAL A 156 2.32 18.90 -6.45
C VAL A 156 1.62 17.87 -5.59
N ILE A 157 1.25 16.74 -6.20
CA ILE A 157 0.55 15.64 -5.56
C ILE A 157 1.51 14.45 -5.39
N ALA A 158 1.57 13.91 -4.17
CA ALA A 158 2.21 12.64 -3.87
C ALA A 158 1.13 11.57 -3.60
N MET A 159 1.24 10.40 -4.21
CA MET A 159 0.26 9.33 -4.00
C MET A 159 0.87 7.93 -4.02
N SER A 160 0.10 6.95 -3.55
CA SER A 160 0.44 5.53 -3.73
C SER A 160 0.04 5.02 -5.11
N PHE A 161 0.61 3.86 -5.49
CA PHE A 161 0.37 3.24 -6.79
C PHE A 161 -1.13 3.07 -7.14
N PRO A 162 -1.59 3.58 -8.30
CA PRO A 162 -2.94 3.34 -8.80
C PRO A 162 -3.05 1.92 -9.35
N SER A 163 -3.91 1.10 -8.74
CA SER A 163 -3.98 -0.33 -8.99
C SER A 163 -5.29 -0.78 -9.63
N SER A 164 -5.23 -1.93 -10.30
CA SER A 164 -6.39 -2.61 -10.88
C SER A 164 -6.57 -4.02 -10.27
N GLY A 165 -7.71 -4.64 -10.55
CA GLY A 165 -8.01 -6.01 -10.11
C GLY A 165 -7.99 -6.17 -8.58
N LYS A 166 -7.46 -7.31 -8.10
CA LYS A 166 -7.42 -7.64 -6.67
C LYS A 166 -6.58 -6.66 -5.83
N GLN A 167 -5.61 -5.97 -6.44
CA GLN A 167 -4.78 -4.99 -5.72
C GLN A 167 -5.57 -3.72 -5.36
N ALA A 168 -6.68 -3.42 -6.05
CA ALA A 168 -7.56 -2.29 -5.73
C ALA A 168 -8.34 -2.47 -4.41
N LEU A 169 -8.35 -3.68 -3.84
CA LEU A 169 -8.95 -3.94 -2.53
C LEU A 169 -8.18 -3.22 -1.40
N TYR A 170 -6.86 -3.05 -1.56
CA TYR A 170 -5.98 -2.51 -0.52
C TYR A 170 -5.10 -1.34 -0.96
N ARG A 171 -5.16 -0.95 -2.25
CA ARG A 171 -4.50 0.24 -2.83
C ARG A 171 -5.54 1.15 -3.49
N ASN A 172 -5.08 2.31 -3.97
CA ASN A 172 -5.91 3.25 -4.72
C ASN A 172 -6.44 2.60 -6.00
N PRO A 173 -7.76 2.48 -6.19
CA PRO A 173 -8.31 2.02 -7.47
C PRO A 173 -7.95 3.01 -8.58
N ILE A 174 -7.34 2.55 -9.66
CA ILE A 174 -6.88 3.41 -10.76
C ILE A 174 -8.01 4.27 -11.35
N ARG A 175 -9.22 3.71 -11.46
CA ARG A 175 -10.40 4.44 -11.93
C ARG A 175 -10.81 5.58 -10.99
N GLU A 176 -10.64 5.41 -9.68
CA GLU A 176 -10.93 6.46 -8.71
C GLU A 176 -9.86 7.55 -8.71
N VAL A 177 -8.59 7.19 -8.96
CA VAL A 177 -7.51 8.17 -9.14
C VAL A 177 -7.72 8.97 -10.42
N ALA A 178 -8.06 8.31 -11.52
CA ALA A 178 -8.41 8.98 -12.79
C ALA A 178 -9.61 9.91 -12.59
N ARG A 179 -10.71 9.43 -11.97
CA ARG A 179 -11.88 10.24 -11.63
C ARG A 179 -11.49 11.47 -10.79
N PHE A 180 -10.61 11.29 -9.81
CA PHE A 180 -10.14 12.38 -8.96
C PHE A 180 -9.40 13.45 -9.77
N LEU A 181 -8.40 13.03 -10.57
CA LEU A 181 -7.59 13.94 -11.36
C LEU A 181 -8.43 14.64 -12.44
N ASP A 182 -9.34 13.93 -13.11
CA ASP A 182 -10.24 14.52 -14.11
C ASP A 182 -11.25 15.47 -13.47
N THR A 183 -11.77 15.17 -12.27
CA THR A 183 -12.72 16.07 -11.57
C THR A 183 -12.05 17.34 -11.07
N LYS A 184 -10.80 17.25 -10.59
CA LYS A 184 -10.10 18.36 -9.92
C LYS A 184 -9.19 19.16 -10.85
N HIS A 185 -8.63 18.52 -11.87
CA HIS A 185 -7.55 19.05 -12.71
C HIS A 185 -7.73 18.65 -14.17
N LEU A 186 -8.96 18.67 -14.70
CA LEU A 186 -9.26 18.25 -16.06
C LEU A 186 -8.26 18.86 -17.06
N ASP A 187 -7.56 17.99 -17.81
CA ASP A 187 -6.52 18.33 -18.79
C ASP A 187 -5.28 19.08 -18.26
N HIS A 188 -5.22 19.35 -16.97
CA HIS A 188 -4.15 20.08 -16.29
C HIS A 188 -3.35 19.19 -15.32
N TYR A 189 -3.29 17.87 -15.53
CA TYR A 189 -2.40 16.99 -14.77
C TYR A 189 -1.48 16.15 -15.65
N LYS A 190 -0.27 15.90 -15.13
CA LYS A 190 0.66 14.88 -15.64
C LYS A 190 1.07 13.93 -14.52
N VAL A 191 1.03 12.63 -14.79
CA VAL A 191 1.35 11.57 -13.81
C VAL A 191 2.78 11.09 -14.02
N PHE A 192 3.56 10.98 -12.93
CA PHE A 192 4.89 10.41 -12.93
C PHE A 192 4.89 9.07 -12.19
N ASN A 193 5.11 7.99 -12.93
CA ASN A 193 5.25 6.64 -12.39
C ASN A 193 6.73 6.31 -12.16
N LEU A 194 7.11 6.22 -10.88
CA LEU A 194 8.48 5.94 -10.45
C LEU A 194 8.81 4.44 -10.32
N CYS A 195 7.87 3.54 -10.65
CA CYS A 195 8.07 2.10 -10.54
C CYS A 195 8.77 1.51 -11.77
N SER A 196 9.96 0.94 -11.56
CA SER A 196 10.56 0.01 -12.52
C SER A 196 9.77 -1.30 -12.58
N GLU A 197 9.27 -1.77 -11.43
CA GLU A 197 8.68 -3.09 -11.25
C GLU A 197 7.21 -3.20 -11.71
N LYS A 198 6.55 -2.06 -11.93
CA LYS A 198 5.10 -2.00 -12.19
C LYS A 198 4.69 -0.87 -13.14
N GLY A 199 3.73 -1.19 -14.01
CA GLY A 199 3.04 -0.24 -14.87
C GLY A 199 1.53 -0.50 -14.90
N TYR A 200 0.83 0.33 -15.65
CA TYR A 200 -0.59 0.23 -15.95
C TYR A 200 -0.83 0.85 -17.33
N ASP A 201 -2.01 0.62 -17.91
CA ASP A 201 -2.39 1.23 -19.19
C ASP A 201 -2.46 2.77 -19.05
N PRO A 202 -1.64 3.54 -19.77
CA PRO A 202 -1.63 5.01 -19.66
C PRO A 202 -2.93 5.65 -20.16
N LYS A 203 -3.81 4.91 -20.86
CA LYS A 203 -5.13 5.39 -21.28
C LYS A 203 -6.00 5.88 -20.13
N PHE A 204 -5.83 5.32 -18.92
CA PHE A 204 -6.57 5.78 -17.73
C PHE A 204 -6.31 7.25 -17.39
N PHE A 205 -5.18 7.80 -17.85
CA PHE A 205 -4.74 9.16 -17.57
C PHE A 205 -4.53 9.95 -18.88
N HIS A 206 -5.29 9.61 -19.93
CA HIS A 206 -5.26 10.29 -21.23
C HIS A 206 -3.85 10.38 -21.84
N TYR A 207 -3.03 9.33 -21.63
CA TYR A 207 -1.63 9.26 -22.05
C TYR A 207 -0.70 10.34 -21.47
N ARG A 208 -1.13 11.06 -20.43
CA ARG A 208 -0.30 12.03 -19.69
C ARG A 208 0.48 11.34 -18.56
N VAL A 209 1.20 10.26 -18.89
CA VAL A 209 1.99 9.48 -17.94
C VAL A 209 3.44 9.41 -18.38
N GLU A 210 4.35 9.87 -17.52
CA GLU A 210 5.81 9.74 -17.71
C GLU A 210 6.35 8.65 -16.78
N ARG A 211 7.32 7.86 -17.25
CA ARG A 211 7.94 6.79 -16.44
C ARG A 211 9.41 7.08 -16.16
N ILE A 212 9.75 7.09 -14.88
CA ILE A 212 11.13 7.15 -14.38
C ILE A 212 11.39 5.84 -13.64
N MET A 213 12.31 5.01 -14.14
CA MET A 213 12.47 3.63 -13.66
C MET A 213 13.37 3.60 -12.42
N ILE A 214 12.77 3.65 -11.23
CA ILE A 214 13.50 3.57 -9.95
C ILE A 214 13.12 2.28 -9.23
N ASP A 215 14.11 1.44 -8.93
CA ASP A 215 13.89 0.19 -8.19
C ASP A 215 13.40 0.45 -6.76
N ASP A 216 12.60 -0.48 -6.20
CA ASP A 216 12.08 -0.34 -4.83
C ASP A 216 13.26 -0.24 -3.84
N HIS A 217 13.19 0.71 -2.91
CA HIS A 217 14.27 1.03 -1.95
C HIS A 217 15.61 1.46 -2.56
N ASN A 218 15.63 1.88 -3.83
CA ASN A 218 16.82 2.43 -4.48
C ASN A 218 16.62 3.91 -4.86
N VAL A 219 17.71 4.52 -5.32
CA VAL A 219 17.79 5.93 -5.72
C VAL A 219 17.70 6.07 -7.24
N PRO A 220 17.18 7.20 -7.77
CA PRO A 220 17.26 7.50 -9.20
C PRO A 220 18.71 7.73 -9.65
N SER A 221 18.98 7.55 -10.95
CA SER A 221 20.21 8.08 -11.54
C SER A 221 20.14 9.62 -11.58
N LEU A 222 21.29 10.30 -11.54
CA LEU A 222 21.33 11.76 -11.66
C LEU A 222 20.77 12.25 -13.00
N GLU A 223 21.00 11.49 -14.07
CA GLU A 223 20.42 11.73 -15.39
C GLU A 223 18.88 11.64 -15.36
N ASP A 224 18.33 10.64 -14.68
CA ASP A 224 16.88 10.52 -14.49
C ASP A 224 16.31 11.69 -13.69
N MET A 225 17.04 12.21 -12.71
CA MET A 225 16.61 13.41 -11.95
C MET A 225 16.59 14.66 -12.83
N LEU A 226 17.61 14.86 -13.67
CA LEU A 226 17.67 15.96 -14.64
C LEU A 226 16.58 15.85 -15.71
N ARG A 227 16.36 14.64 -16.25
CA ARG A 227 15.28 14.35 -17.21
C ARG A 227 13.92 14.63 -16.60
N TYR A 228 13.66 14.10 -15.40
CA TYR A 228 12.42 14.33 -14.67
C TYR A 228 12.15 15.83 -14.46
N THR A 229 13.12 16.58 -13.92
CA THR A 229 12.93 18.02 -13.65
C THR A 229 12.74 18.84 -14.91
N THR A 230 13.43 18.49 -16.01
CA THR A 230 13.18 19.10 -17.33
C THR A 230 11.73 18.88 -17.78
N CYS A 231 11.23 17.64 -17.74
CA CYS A 231 9.85 17.35 -18.09
C CYS A 231 8.82 18.06 -17.18
N VAL A 232 9.13 18.20 -15.88
CA VAL A 232 8.27 18.92 -14.94
C VAL A 232 8.28 20.42 -15.23
N ARG A 233 9.44 21.05 -15.46
CA ARG A 233 9.54 22.48 -15.82
C ARG A 233 8.72 22.79 -17.06
N GLU A 234 8.90 22.02 -18.13
CA GLU A 234 8.15 22.20 -19.38
C GLU A 234 6.64 22.10 -19.15
N TRP A 235 6.19 21.09 -18.40
CA TRP A 235 4.78 20.91 -18.07
C TRP A 235 4.23 22.05 -17.22
N MET A 236 4.95 22.45 -16.18
CA MET A 236 4.51 23.45 -15.21
C MET A 236 4.53 24.87 -15.79
N ALA A 237 5.41 25.13 -16.77
CA ALA A 237 5.49 26.40 -17.50
C ALA A 237 4.40 26.53 -18.58
N ALA A 238 3.87 25.42 -19.10
CA ALA A 238 2.88 25.44 -20.17
C ALA A 238 1.52 26.02 -19.76
N ASP A 239 1.11 25.87 -18.49
CA ASP A 239 -0.11 26.49 -17.94
C ASP A 239 0.03 26.64 -16.41
N SER A 240 -0.42 27.77 -15.85
CA SER A 240 -0.36 28.04 -14.40
C SER A 240 -1.25 27.12 -13.56
N ARG A 241 -2.25 26.47 -14.19
CA ARG A 241 -3.14 25.48 -13.56
C ARG A 241 -2.55 24.07 -13.57
N ASN A 242 -1.48 23.83 -14.34
CA ASN A 242 -0.91 22.49 -14.45
C ASN A 242 -0.39 21.99 -13.10
N VAL A 243 -0.72 20.73 -12.80
CA VAL A 243 -0.28 20.00 -11.61
C VAL A 243 0.46 18.73 -12.00
N ILE A 244 1.29 18.22 -11.11
CA ILE A 244 1.96 16.93 -11.25
C ILE A 244 1.50 15.95 -10.18
N ALA A 245 1.28 14.70 -10.54
CA ALA A 245 0.95 13.62 -9.62
C ALA A 245 2.04 12.54 -9.66
N ILE A 246 2.84 12.49 -8.61
CA ILE A 246 4.03 11.64 -8.52
C ILE A 246 3.71 10.43 -7.64
N HIS A 247 4.01 9.23 -8.11
CA HIS A 247 3.78 8.03 -7.34
C HIS A 247 4.88 6.99 -7.54
N CYS A 248 5.09 6.18 -6.50
CA CYS A 248 5.82 4.93 -6.61
C CYS A 248 4.89 3.80 -6.15
N LYS A 249 5.43 2.73 -5.57
CA LYS A 249 4.62 1.74 -4.87
C LYS A 249 3.98 2.40 -3.65
N GLY A 250 4.76 2.77 -2.65
CA GLY A 250 4.24 3.24 -1.36
C GLY A 250 3.87 4.72 -1.26
N GLY A 251 4.29 5.58 -2.20
CA GLY A 251 4.17 7.03 -2.03
C GLY A 251 5.03 7.59 -0.89
N LYS A 252 6.17 6.93 -0.58
CA LYS A 252 7.11 7.28 0.50
C LYS A 252 8.47 7.66 -0.08
N GLY A 253 9.49 6.79 0.01
CA GLY A 253 10.89 7.08 -0.36
C GLY A 253 11.08 7.65 -1.77
N ARG A 254 10.91 6.83 -2.83
CA ARG A 254 11.07 7.27 -4.24
C ARG A 254 10.27 8.54 -4.57
N THR A 255 9.00 8.57 -4.16
CA THR A 255 8.13 9.74 -4.37
C THR A 255 8.67 10.98 -3.66
N GLY A 256 9.06 10.85 -2.40
CA GLY A 256 9.66 11.93 -1.61
C GLY A 256 10.94 12.45 -2.25
N THR A 257 11.83 11.58 -2.73
CA THR A 257 13.05 11.99 -3.43
C THR A 257 12.74 12.89 -4.63
N MET A 258 11.83 12.47 -5.53
CA MET A 258 11.51 13.24 -6.73
C MET A 258 10.67 14.50 -6.43
N VAL A 259 9.82 14.46 -5.40
CA VAL A 259 9.09 15.64 -4.89
C VAL A 259 10.08 16.67 -4.36
N CYS A 260 10.97 16.29 -3.44
CA CYS A 260 11.96 17.21 -2.88
C CYS A 260 12.91 17.75 -3.95
N THR A 261 13.29 16.92 -4.92
CA THR A 261 14.08 17.36 -6.08
C THR A 261 13.40 18.47 -6.84
N TRP A 262 12.09 18.35 -7.12
CA TRP A 262 11.32 19.40 -7.78
C TRP A 262 11.19 20.67 -6.92
N LEU A 263 11.00 20.51 -5.61
CA LEU A 263 10.90 21.65 -4.69
C LEU A 263 12.21 22.46 -4.61
N ILE A 264 13.36 21.79 -4.67
CA ILE A 264 14.68 22.43 -4.81
C ILE A 264 14.82 23.06 -6.22
N ASP A 265 14.42 22.35 -7.28
CA ASP A 265 14.53 22.84 -8.65
C ASP A 265 13.76 24.16 -8.87
N ASN A 266 12.56 24.28 -8.29
CA ASN A 266 11.71 25.46 -8.40
C ASN A 266 11.88 26.46 -7.22
N ASP A 267 13.04 26.46 -6.55
CA ASP A 267 13.45 27.46 -5.54
C ASP A 267 12.46 27.62 -4.37
N GLN A 268 11.69 26.58 -4.03
CA GLN A 268 10.81 26.61 -2.87
C GLN A 268 11.55 26.29 -1.57
N PHE A 269 12.71 25.65 -1.67
CA PHE A 269 13.60 25.33 -0.57
C PHE A 269 15.06 25.54 -0.99
N GLU A 270 15.88 25.93 -0.03
CA GLU A 270 17.29 26.28 -0.28
C GLU A 270 18.25 25.12 -0.08
N SER A 271 17.88 24.08 0.69
CA SER A 271 18.81 22.98 1.01
C SER A 271 18.11 21.63 1.16
N ALA A 272 18.85 20.57 0.81
CA ALA A 272 18.41 19.19 0.94
C ALA A 272 19.18 18.41 2.02
N GLN A 273 18.45 17.62 2.81
CA GLN A 273 19.02 16.72 3.82
C GLN A 273 19.36 15.32 3.27
N SER A 274 18.71 14.92 2.18
CA SER A 274 18.92 13.61 1.56
C SER A 274 20.03 13.68 0.53
N ARG A 275 21.04 12.81 0.63
CA ARG A 275 22.23 12.76 -0.23
C ARG A 275 21.95 13.01 -1.72
N TYR A 276 21.01 12.28 -2.32
CA TYR A 276 20.74 12.40 -3.77
C TYR A 276 20.02 13.70 -4.13
N VAL A 277 19.18 14.22 -3.24
CA VAL A 277 18.56 15.53 -3.42
C VAL A 277 19.63 16.63 -3.26
N SER A 278 20.59 16.47 -2.35
CA SER A 278 21.75 17.36 -2.21
C SER A 278 22.68 17.29 -3.43
N TYR A 279 22.88 16.11 -4.05
CA TYR A 279 23.61 16.02 -5.32
C TYR A 279 22.91 16.79 -6.43
N TYR A 280 21.57 16.73 -6.49
CA TYR A 280 20.81 17.54 -7.43
C TYR A 280 20.94 19.05 -7.17
N GLU A 281 20.87 19.47 -5.90
CA GLU A 281 21.11 20.85 -5.48
C GLU A 281 22.49 21.35 -5.96
N ILE A 282 23.54 20.54 -5.78
CA ILE A 282 24.88 20.85 -6.28
C ILE A 282 24.88 20.96 -7.82
N MET A 283 24.23 20.03 -8.53
CA MET A 283 24.13 20.11 -10.00
C MET A 283 23.43 21.39 -10.46
N LYS A 284 22.36 21.80 -9.76
CA LYS A 284 21.66 23.05 -10.04
C LYS A 284 22.55 24.27 -9.80
N ASN A 285 23.17 24.36 -8.63
CA ASN A 285 23.85 25.57 -8.17
C ASN A 285 25.26 25.74 -8.74
N GLN A 286 25.99 24.64 -8.96
CA GLN A 286 27.41 24.66 -9.34
C GLN A 286 27.65 24.18 -10.77
N TYR A 287 26.80 23.30 -11.30
CA TYR A 287 26.97 22.70 -12.63
C TYR A 287 25.92 23.16 -13.64
N ASN A 288 25.12 24.18 -13.33
CA ASN A 288 24.09 24.72 -14.22
C ASN A 288 23.17 23.62 -14.82
N LEU A 289 22.68 22.73 -13.94
CA LEU A 289 21.83 21.59 -14.30
C LEU A 289 22.48 20.60 -15.29
N GLN A 290 23.81 20.52 -15.30
CA GLN A 290 24.57 19.51 -16.02
C GLN A 290 25.12 18.44 -15.08
N LEU A 291 25.42 17.27 -15.65
CA LEU A 291 26.14 16.23 -14.90
C LEU A 291 27.54 16.72 -14.55
N PRO A 292 28.04 16.46 -13.33
CA PRO A 292 29.41 16.78 -12.98
C PRO A 292 30.39 15.90 -13.80
N PRO A 293 31.64 16.36 -13.98
CA PRO A 293 32.68 15.57 -14.62
C PRO A 293 32.86 14.22 -13.93
N GLN A 294 32.98 13.16 -14.73
CA GLN A 294 33.12 11.82 -14.19
C GLN A 294 34.45 11.68 -13.45
N LYS A 295 34.39 11.22 -12.20
CA LYS A 295 35.57 10.92 -11.40
C LYS A 295 35.72 9.41 -11.24
N SER A 296 36.78 8.83 -11.82
CA SER A 296 37.12 7.42 -11.62
C SER A 296 37.95 7.29 -10.35
N LEU A 297 37.52 6.42 -9.42
CA LEU A 297 38.19 6.22 -8.13
C LEU A 297 38.28 4.73 -7.80
N LYS A 298 39.38 4.35 -7.15
CA LYS A 298 39.55 3.04 -6.50
C LYS A 298 39.35 3.20 -5.00
N ILE A 299 38.60 2.31 -4.36
CA ILE A 299 38.52 2.33 -2.90
C ILE A 299 39.80 1.75 -2.32
N LYS A 300 40.49 2.53 -1.50
CA LYS A 300 41.69 2.13 -0.77
C LYS A 300 41.34 1.40 0.52
N SER A 301 40.35 1.89 1.27
CA SER A 301 39.96 1.31 2.55
C SER A 301 38.54 1.73 2.96
N ILE A 302 37.85 0.85 3.68
CA ILE A 302 36.58 1.15 4.36
C ILE A 302 36.83 1.05 5.87
N ARG A 303 36.41 2.08 6.62
CA ARG A 303 36.46 2.12 8.09
C ARG A 303 35.05 2.24 8.63
N ILE A 304 34.65 1.32 9.50
CA ILE A 304 33.40 1.39 10.26
C ILE A 304 33.71 1.95 11.64
N HIS A 305 32.96 2.96 12.07
CA HIS A 305 33.09 3.60 13.38
C HIS A 305 32.05 3.03 14.34
N SER A 306 32.43 2.86 15.61
CA SER A 306 31.54 2.58 16.75
C SER A 306 30.53 1.45 16.56
N ILE A 307 31.02 0.22 16.35
CA ILE A 307 30.18 -0.99 16.35
C ILE A 307 30.07 -1.57 17.76
N ALA A 308 28.83 -1.69 18.28
CA ALA A 308 28.59 -2.32 19.57
C ALA A 308 28.51 -3.85 19.43
N GLY A 309 29.37 -4.58 20.15
CA GLY A 309 29.33 -6.05 20.26
C GLY A 309 30.58 -6.77 19.74
N LYS A 310 30.76 -8.04 20.14
CA LYS A 310 31.81 -8.93 19.62
C LYS A 310 31.50 -9.37 18.19
N THR A 311 31.57 -8.45 17.22
CA THR A 311 31.46 -8.79 15.79
C THR A 311 32.77 -9.45 15.36
N LYS A 312 32.81 -10.79 15.41
CA LYS A 312 33.89 -11.58 14.83
C LYS A 312 33.78 -11.53 13.28
N ASP A 313 34.71 -10.79 12.69
CA ASP A 313 35.50 -11.18 11.50
C ASP A 313 34.90 -11.37 10.10
N LEU A 314 33.64 -11.02 9.80
CA LEU A 314 33.23 -10.87 8.40
C LEU A 314 32.41 -9.61 8.16
N ILE A 315 33.08 -8.58 7.63
CA ILE A 315 32.43 -7.51 6.87
C ILE A 315 32.47 -7.98 5.41
N TYR A 316 31.34 -7.91 4.73
CA TYR A 316 31.22 -8.21 3.31
C TYR A 316 30.88 -6.91 2.61
N ALA A 317 31.74 -6.44 1.71
CA ALA A 317 31.45 -5.29 0.87
C ALA A 317 31.15 -5.76 -0.55
N GLN A 318 30.02 -5.35 -1.10
CA GLN A 318 29.67 -5.58 -2.49
C GLN A 318 29.45 -4.25 -3.16
N SER A 319 30.30 -3.94 -4.14
CA SER A 319 30.03 -2.88 -5.10
C SER A 319 29.21 -3.46 -6.25
N ALA A 320 28.07 -2.85 -6.56
CA ALA A 320 27.40 -3.08 -7.83
C ALA A 320 27.82 -1.96 -8.80
N CYS A 321 28.89 -2.19 -9.56
CA CYS A 321 29.34 -1.30 -10.63
C CYS A 321 29.23 -2.02 -11.98
N ASN A 322 28.07 -2.03 -12.65
CA ASN A 322 27.87 -2.57 -14.02
C ASN A 322 28.53 -3.94 -14.35
N THR A 323 28.95 -4.70 -13.35
CA THR A 323 29.74 -5.93 -13.42
C THR A 323 29.12 -6.93 -12.45
N PRO A 324 29.26 -8.25 -12.72
CA PRO A 324 28.62 -9.28 -11.91
C PRO A 324 29.00 -9.15 -10.43
N LYS A 325 27.99 -9.29 -9.57
CA LYS A 325 28.05 -9.35 -8.10
C LYS A 325 29.32 -10.05 -7.59
N ARG A 326 30.41 -9.32 -7.36
CA ARG A 326 31.64 -9.89 -6.79
C ARG A 326 31.52 -9.97 -5.28
N LYS A 327 31.91 -11.12 -4.71
CA LYS A 327 31.90 -11.36 -3.27
C LYS A 327 33.30 -11.17 -2.70
N GLU A 328 33.52 -10.17 -1.84
CA GLU A 328 34.79 -9.96 -1.14
C GLU A 328 34.61 -9.97 0.37
N ASN A 329 35.49 -10.70 1.08
CA ASN A 329 35.47 -10.88 2.53
C ASN A 329 36.47 -9.92 3.20
N PHE A 330 36.06 -9.20 4.23
CA PHE A 330 36.87 -8.22 4.97
C PHE A 330 36.97 -8.58 6.46
N LYS A 331 38.16 -8.41 7.04
CA LYS A 331 38.39 -8.58 8.49
C LYS A 331 38.24 -7.26 9.24
N SER A 332 37.62 -7.32 10.41
CA SER A 332 37.00 -6.17 11.10
C SER A 332 37.93 -5.17 11.79
N HIS A 333 39.26 -5.39 11.83
CA HIS A 333 40.13 -4.62 12.72
C HIS A 333 41.36 -3.94 12.10
N HIS A 334 41.58 -4.03 10.79
CA HIS A 334 42.66 -3.31 10.15
C HIS A 334 42.22 -2.80 8.78
N MET A 335 42.69 -1.60 8.43
CA MET A 335 42.73 -1.07 7.06
C MET A 335 43.11 -2.23 6.14
N THR A 336 42.12 -2.84 5.52
CA THR A 336 42.34 -3.93 4.58
C THR A 336 42.44 -3.25 3.22
N PRO A 337 43.60 -3.29 2.55
CA PRO A 337 43.68 -2.81 1.18
C PRO A 337 42.69 -3.63 0.36
N LEU A 338 41.72 -2.95 -0.25
CA LEU A 338 40.84 -3.56 -1.22
C LEU A 338 41.66 -3.85 -2.48
N ASN A 339 41.64 -5.09 -2.95
CA ASN A 339 42.13 -5.39 -4.29
C ASN A 339 41.14 -4.79 -5.30
N GLU A 340 41.45 -3.58 -5.78
CA GLU A 340 40.93 -2.95 -7.00
C GLU A 340 39.41 -3.01 -7.23
N VAL A 341 38.60 -2.50 -6.30
CA VAL A 341 37.19 -2.19 -6.60
C VAL A 341 37.13 -0.87 -7.37
N HIS A 342 37.07 -0.98 -8.70
CA HIS A 342 36.79 0.15 -9.59
C HIS A 342 35.35 0.63 -9.36
N CYS A 343 35.21 1.90 -8.95
CA CYS A 343 33.91 2.52 -8.79
C CYS A 343 33.56 3.30 -10.07
N CYS A 344 32.44 2.93 -10.71
CA CYS A 344 31.88 3.72 -11.80
C CYS A 344 30.78 4.65 -11.26
N LEU A 345 30.72 5.87 -11.80
CA LEU A 345 29.65 6.89 -11.75
C LEU A 345 28.63 6.80 -10.60
N ASN A 346 27.73 5.80 -10.59
CA ASN A 346 26.84 5.49 -9.47
C ASN A 346 27.26 4.16 -8.86
N SER A 347 27.82 4.18 -7.65
CA SER A 347 28.25 2.95 -6.98
C SER A 347 27.32 2.67 -5.79
N LEU A 348 26.65 1.51 -5.85
CA LEU A 348 25.95 0.95 -4.70
C LEU A 348 26.91 0.10 -3.90
N PHE A 349 27.03 0.40 -2.61
CA PHE A 349 27.79 -0.40 -1.67
C PHE A 349 26.86 -1.08 -0.67
N PHE A 350 26.88 -2.41 -0.68
CA PHE A 350 26.30 -3.20 0.40
C PHE A 350 27.38 -3.54 1.40
N LEU A 351 27.10 -3.34 2.70
CA LEU A 351 27.96 -3.79 3.78
C LEU A 351 27.20 -4.78 4.65
N SER A 352 27.58 -6.05 4.55
CA SER A 352 27.05 -7.10 5.42
C SER A 352 28.04 -7.47 6.49
N VAL A 353 27.75 -7.05 7.73
CA VAL A 353 28.48 -7.46 8.93
C VAL A 353 27.79 -8.67 9.55
N GLN A 354 28.53 -9.77 9.72
CA GLN A 354 28.01 -10.97 10.36
C GLN A 354 27.60 -10.70 11.81
N GLY A 355 26.40 -11.15 12.20
CA GLY A 355 25.84 -10.96 13.54
C GLY A 355 24.95 -9.72 13.72
N LEU A 356 24.81 -8.88 12.69
CA LEU A 356 23.84 -7.78 12.70
C LEU A 356 22.50 -8.19 12.06
N PRO A 357 21.36 -7.67 12.57
CA PRO A 357 20.06 -7.92 11.97
C PRO A 357 19.98 -7.31 10.58
N LYS A 358 19.38 -8.03 9.65
CA LYS A 358 19.17 -7.59 8.27
C LYS A 358 17.95 -6.69 8.16
N GLY A 359 18.08 -5.64 7.36
CA GLY A 359 17.00 -4.71 7.01
C GLY A 359 16.55 -4.90 5.57
N TYR A 360 16.38 -3.78 4.86
CA TYR A 360 16.13 -3.83 3.41
C TYR A 360 17.34 -4.40 2.66
N GLU A 361 17.08 -4.88 1.44
CA GLU A 361 18.09 -5.51 0.57
C GLU A 361 18.80 -6.73 1.19
N ASP A 362 18.17 -7.38 2.18
CA ASP A 362 18.70 -8.57 2.87
C ASP A 362 20.11 -8.37 3.46
N CYS A 363 20.45 -7.14 3.84
CA CYS A 363 21.72 -6.78 4.47
C CYS A 363 21.53 -5.90 5.73
N PRO A 364 22.51 -5.88 6.66
CA PRO A 364 22.54 -4.98 7.80
C PRO A 364 22.39 -3.51 7.42
N PHE A 365 23.22 -3.02 6.50
CA PHE A 365 23.13 -1.67 5.96
C PHE A 365 23.79 -1.55 4.59
N TYR A 366 23.38 -0.55 3.82
CA TYR A 366 23.92 -0.24 2.51
C TYR A 366 23.89 1.28 2.29
N PHE A 367 24.49 1.75 1.21
CA PHE A 367 24.36 3.13 0.77
C PHE A 367 24.75 3.28 -0.70
N TRP A 368 24.23 4.33 -1.29
CA TRP A 368 24.58 4.79 -2.63
C TRP A 368 25.41 6.06 -2.59
N PHE A 369 26.44 6.18 -3.42
CA PHE A 369 27.11 7.46 -3.67
C PHE A 369 27.53 7.59 -5.14
N ASN A 370 27.81 8.82 -5.54
CA ASN A 370 28.32 9.13 -6.87
C ASN A 370 29.76 9.65 -6.73
N THR A 371 30.69 9.06 -7.46
CA THR A 371 32.14 9.34 -7.33
C THR A 371 32.49 10.78 -7.69
N SER A 372 31.70 11.41 -8.55
CA SER A 372 31.91 12.79 -9.00
C SER A 372 31.74 13.82 -7.88
N PHE A 373 31.08 13.45 -6.78
CA PHE A 373 30.89 14.31 -5.59
C PHE A 373 31.84 13.94 -4.44
N VAL A 374 32.79 13.02 -4.66
CA VAL A 374 33.78 12.67 -3.64
C VAL A 374 34.89 13.71 -3.60
N GLU A 375 34.97 14.44 -2.49
CA GLU A 375 35.99 15.43 -2.21
C GLU A 375 37.16 14.82 -1.41
N ASN A 376 38.37 15.34 -1.62
CA ASN A 376 39.57 14.97 -0.84
C ASN A 376 39.83 13.45 -0.74
N ASN A 377 39.41 12.68 -1.75
CA ASN A 377 39.50 11.22 -1.81
C ASN A 377 38.94 10.54 -0.55
N ARG A 378 37.91 11.12 0.07
CA ARG A 378 37.30 10.62 1.30
C ARG A 378 35.80 10.87 1.32
N LEU A 379 35.03 9.87 1.71
CA LEU A 379 33.58 9.98 1.95
C LEU A 379 33.28 9.49 3.36
N TYR A 380 32.71 10.34 4.22
CA TYR A 380 32.18 9.96 5.53
C TYR A 380 30.66 9.99 5.49
N LEU A 381 30.03 8.94 6.01
CA LEU A 381 28.59 8.80 6.16
C LEU A 381 28.27 8.52 7.63
N SER A 382 27.46 9.38 8.23
CA SER A 382 26.92 9.20 9.58
C SER A 382 25.84 8.11 9.62
N ARG A 383 25.42 7.69 10.81
CA ARG A 383 24.31 6.74 11.01
C ARG A 383 23.05 7.13 10.23
N GLU A 384 22.69 8.41 10.23
CA GLU A 384 21.47 8.92 9.60
C GLU A 384 21.53 8.89 8.07
N GLU A 385 22.72 8.79 7.50
CA GLU A 385 22.93 8.72 6.06
C GLU A 385 23.04 7.29 5.53
N LEU A 386 23.02 6.29 6.43
CA LEU A 386 23.13 4.87 6.06
C LEU A 386 21.74 4.24 5.94
N ASP A 387 21.52 3.44 4.89
CA ASP A 387 20.26 2.74 4.69
C ASP A 387 20.15 1.57 5.67
N ASN A 388 19.04 1.54 6.42
CA ASN A 388 18.74 0.75 7.62
C ASN A 388 19.13 1.41 8.97
N PRO A 389 20.38 1.86 9.24
CA PRO A 389 20.76 2.48 10.51
C PRO A 389 20.05 3.80 10.83
N HIS A 390 19.62 4.56 9.81
CA HIS A 390 18.83 5.79 10.00
C HIS A 390 17.48 5.56 10.72
N LYS A 391 17.04 4.30 10.86
CA LYS A 391 15.78 3.99 11.52
C LYS A 391 15.97 3.91 13.02
N SER A 392 15.21 4.71 13.76
CA SER A 392 15.25 4.78 15.23
C SER A 392 15.15 3.43 15.93
N LYS A 393 14.38 2.48 15.39
CA LYS A 393 14.26 1.10 15.89
C LYS A 393 15.58 0.29 15.88
N THR A 394 16.63 0.81 15.27
CA THR A 394 17.95 0.16 15.16
C THR A 394 19.02 0.84 16.01
N TRP A 395 18.69 1.94 16.69
CA TRP A 395 19.66 2.77 17.43
C TRP A 395 20.21 2.13 18.70
N ASP A 396 19.58 1.04 19.19
CA ASP A 396 20.17 0.20 20.23
C ASP A 396 21.46 -0.48 19.77
N ILE A 397 21.56 -0.77 18.46
CA ILE A 397 22.69 -1.42 17.79
C ILE A 397 23.63 -0.37 17.20
N TYR A 398 23.08 0.57 16.44
CA TYR A 398 23.84 1.64 15.77
C TYR A 398 23.77 2.93 16.61
N LYS A 399 24.81 3.15 17.42
CA LYS A 399 24.91 4.33 18.30
C LYS A 399 25.08 5.62 17.51
N GLU A 400 24.94 6.76 18.17
CA GLU A 400 24.96 8.08 17.54
C GLU A 400 26.28 8.38 16.81
N ASP A 401 27.39 7.86 17.32
CA ASP A 401 28.73 7.93 16.75
C ASP A 401 29.02 6.86 15.68
N PHE A 402 28.04 6.01 15.35
CA PHE A 402 28.17 5.03 14.28
C PHE A 402 28.28 5.73 12.91
N GLY A 403 29.18 5.24 12.07
CA GLY A 403 29.35 5.77 10.72
C GLY A 403 30.33 4.95 9.89
N VAL A 404 30.47 5.32 8.62
CA VAL A 404 31.37 4.67 7.66
C VAL A 404 32.24 5.71 6.97
N THR A 405 33.53 5.45 6.86
CA THR A 405 34.45 6.22 6.03
C THR A 405 34.98 5.36 4.89
N LEU A 406 34.86 5.85 3.67
CA LEU A 406 35.54 5.32 2.50
C LEU A 406 36.71 6.24 2.18
N SER A 407 37.89 5.66 2.00
CA SER A 407 39.06 6.36 1.47
C SER A 407 39.34 5.85 0.07
N PHE A 408 39.67 6.76 -0.83
CA PHE A 408 39.87 6.48 -2.25
C PHE A 408 41.32 6.77 -2.68
N THR A 409 41.70 6.22 -3.81
CA THR A 409 42.88 6.61 -4.60
C THR A 409 42.46 6.82 -6.03
N ASP A 410 43.30 7.53 -6.78
CA ASP A 410 43.18 7.58 -8.23
C ASP A 410 43.36 6.17 -8.83
N PRO A 411 42.84 5.93 -10.05
CA PRO A 411 42.85 4.62 -10.70
C PRO A 411 44.24 4.00 -10.90
#